data_AF-A0A1H0JCU1-F1
#
_entry.id   AF-A0A1H0JCU1-F1
#
_cell.length_a   1.000
_cell.length_b   1.000
_cell.length_c   1.000
_cell.angle_alpha   90.00
_cell.angle_beta   90.00
_cell.angle_gamma   90.00
#
_symmetry.space_group_name_H-M   'P 1'
#
loop_
_entity.id
_entity.type
_entity.pdbx_description
1 polymer ?
#
loop_
_entity_poly.entity_id
_entity_poly.type
_entity_poly.pdbx_seq_one_letter_code
_entity_poly.pdbx_strand_id
1 'polypeptide(L)' 'MILRMALRFVDAGKFYPATNCGMAPLSRDLARGKLKALGAGAAIVREELAR' A
#
# COMPACT_ATOMS: atom_id res chain seq x y z
N MET A 1 -3.01 -1.71 -8.14
CA MET A 1 -2.20 -1.64 -9.38
C MET A 1 -0.87 -0.91 -9.20
N ILE A 2 -0.77 0.16 -8.40
CA ILE A 2 0.49 0.95 -8.21
C ILE A 2 1.64 0.13 -7.58
N LEU A 3 1.35 -0.75 -6.61
CA LEU A 3 2.40 -1.49 -5.89
C LEU A 3 3.27 -2.38 -6.80
N ARG A 4 2.66 -3.06 -7.79
CA ARG A 4 3.41 -3.89 -8.77
C ARG A 4 4.35 -3.06 -9.64
N MET A 5 3.91 -1.85 -10.01
CA MET A 5 4.72 -0.94 -10.80
C MET A 5 5.92 -0.45 -10.00
N ALA A 6 5.73 -0.12 -8.71
CA ALA A 6 6.80 0.36 -7.85
C ALA A 6 7.96 -0.64 -7.72
N LEU A 7 7.65 -1.94 -7.65
CA LEU A 7 8.65 -3.02 -7.55
C LEU A 7 9.58 -3.14 -8.77
N ARG A 8 9.29 -2.45 -9.87
CA ARG A 8 10.23 -2.33 -11.01
C ARG A 8 11.42 -1.42 -10.70
N PHE A 9 11.30 -0.59 -9.67
CA PHE A 9 12.26 0.47 -9.35
C PHE A 9 12.89 0.33 -7.97
N VAL A 10 12.34 -0.51 -7.10
CA VAL A 10 12.84 -0.74 -5.74
C VAL A 10 12.69 -2.22 -5.37
N ASP A 11 13.70 -2.74 -4.67
CA ASP A 11 13.68 -4.09 -4.13
C ASP A 11 12.50 -4.30 -3.15
N ALA A 12 11.87 -5.47 -3.22
CA ALA A 12 10.69 -5.78 -2.42
C ALA A 12 10.96 -5.71 -0.91
N GLY A 13 12.15 -6.10 -0.44
CA GLY A 13 12.54 -6.05 0.97
C GLY A 13 12.81 -4.63 1.48
N LYS A 14 12.88 -3.63 0.58
CA LYS A 14 13.10 -2.22 0.90
C LYS A 14 11.89 -1.34 0.61
N PHE A 15 10.80 -1.93 0.10
CA PHE A 15 9.61 -1.18 -0.32
C PHE A 15 8.55 -1.13 0.77
N TYR A 16 8.19 0.08 1.19
CA TYR A 16 7.16 0.33 2.20
C TYR A 16 5.99 1.13 1.61
N PRO A 17 4.83 0.50 1.37
CA PRO A 17 3.64 1.22 0.92
C PRO A 17 3.06 2.06 2.06
N ALA A 18 2.82 3.34 1.79
CA ALA A 18 2.30 4.30 2.76
C ALA A 18 1.32 5.29 2.10
N THR A 19 0.66 6.10 2.93
CA THR A 19 -0.04 7.30 2.44
C THR A 19 0.99 8.39 2.11
N ASN A 20 0.73 9.19 1.08
CA ASN A 20 1.62 10.26 0.65
C ASN A 20 1.73 11.42 1.65
N CYS A 21 0.62 11.78 2.29
CA CYS A 21 0.53 12.82 3.31
C CYS A 21 -0.16 12.27 4.56
N GLY A 22 -0.22 13.13 5.59
CA GLY A 22 -1.14 12.93 6.69
C GLY A 22 -2.59 12.85 6.20
N MET A 23 -3.43 12.16 6.96
CA MET A 23 -4.83 11.96 6.60
C MET A 23 -5.76 13.06 7.15
N ALA A 24 -5.26 14.08 7.85
CA ALA A 24 -6.07 15.24 8.18
C ALA A 24 -6.31 16.09 6.91
N PRO A 25 -7.53 16.64 6.69
CA PRO A 25 -8.71 16.64 7.57
C PRO A 25 -9.74 15.53 7.27
N LEU A 26 -9.35 14.40 6.67
CA LEU A 26 -10.27 13.32 6.30
C LEU A 26 -11.03 12.79 7.52
N SER A 27 -12.29 12.40 7.32
CA SER A 27 -13.05 11.69 8.34
C SER A 27 -12.35 10.38 8.71
N ARG A 28 -12.56 9.94 9.96
CA ARG A 28 -11.93 8.72 10.48
C ARG A 28 -12.27 7.50 9.62
N ASP A 29 -13.50 7.41 9.12
CA ASP A 29 -13.94 6.25 8.35
C ASP A 29 -13.31 6.23 6.95
N LEU A 30 -13.17 7.40 6.31
CA LEU A 30 -12.47 7.49 5.03
C LEU A 30 -10.96 7.18 5.19
N ALA A 31 -10.34 7.72 6.24
CA ALA A 31 -8.95 7.42 6.58
C ALA A 31 -8.72 5.90 6.80
N ARG A 32 -9.60 5.27 7.58
CA ARG A 32 -9.57 3.81 7.81
C ARG A 32 -9.80 3.02 6.54
N GLY A 33 -10.75 3.43 5.70
CA GLY A 33 -11.02 2.80 4.41
C GLY A 33 -9.79 2.81 3.50
N LYS A 34 -9.10 3.94 3.41
CA LYS A 34 -7.85 4.07 2.65
C LYS A 34 -6.75 3.15 3.18
N LEU A 35 -6.53 3.12 4.50
CA LEU A 35 -5.53 2.23 5.11
C LEU A 35 -5.88 0.75 4.91
N LYS A 36 -7.16 0.38 5.02
CA LYS A 36 -7.61 -1.00 4.77
C LYS A 36 -7.35 -1.41 3.33
N ALA A 37 -7.67 -0.55 2.36
CA ALA A 37 -7.40 -0.80 0.94
C ALA A 37 -5.90 -0.91 0.64
N LEU A 38 -5.07 -0.04 1.23
CA LEU A 38 -3.61 -0.10 1.12
C LEU A 38 -3.07 -1.44 1.64
N GLY A 39 -3.50 -1.84 2.84
CA GLY A 39 -3.10 -3.09 3.47
C GLY A 39 -3.51 -4.32 2.66
N ALA A 40 -4.76 -4.36 2.17
CA ALA A 40 -5.27 -5.44 1.33
C ALA A 40 -4.49 -5.54 0.00
N GLY A 41 -4.23 -4.41 -0.66
CA GLY A 41 -3.43 -4.39 -1.88
C GLY A 41 -2.00 -4.89 -1.66
N ALA A 42 -1.39 -4.53 -0.53
CA ALA A 42 -0.06 -5.01 -0.17
C ALA A 42 -0.04 -6.51 0.16
N ALA A 43 -1.11 -7.05 0.75
CA ALA A 43 -1.22 -8.48 1.02
C ALA A 43 -1.26 -9.31 -0.28
N ILE A 44 -2.08 -8.88 -1.25
CA ILE A 44 -2.15 -9.52 -2.57
C ILE A 44 -0.77 -9.57 -3.23
N VAL A 45 -0.04 -8.45 -3.25
CA VAL A 45 1.30 -8.41 -3.88
C VAL A 45 2.30 -9.29 -3.12
N ARG A 46 2.21 -9.39 -1.78
CA ARG A 46 3.06 -10.31 -1.01
C ARG A 46 2.80 -11.77 -1.37
N GLU A 47 1.54 -12.17 -1.51
CA GLU A 47 1.19 -13.52 -1.95
C GLU A 47 1.70 -13.82 -3.37
N GLU A 48 1.67 -12.83 -4.26
CA GLU A 48 2.22 -12.94 -5.61
C GLU A 48 3.75 -13.13 -5.62
N LEU A 49 4.47 -12.48 -4.69
CA LEU A 49 5.94 -12.58 -4.59
C LEU A 49 6.43 -13.84 -3.88
N ALA A 50 5.59 -14.49 -3.08
CA ALA A 50 5.91 -15.72 -2.36
C ALA A 50 5.72 -16.99 -3.21
N ARG A 51 5.22 -16.85 -4.44
CA ARG A 51 5.12 -17.91 -5.45
C ARG A 51 6.35 -17.92 -6.33
#